data_AF-A0A508ST20-F1
#
_entry.id   AF-A0A508ST20-F1
#
_cell.length_a   1.000
_cell.length_b   1.000
_cell.length_c   1.000
_cell.angle_alpha   90.00
_cell.angle_beta   90.00
_cell.angle_gamma   90.00
#
_symmetry.space_group_name_H-M   'P 1'
#
loop_
_entity.id
_entity.type
_entity.pdbx_description
1 polymer ?
#
loop_
_entity_poly.entity_id
_entity_poly.type
_entity_poly.pdbx_seq_one_letter_code
_entity_poly.pdbx_strand_id
1 'polypeptide(L)' 'MVQVDVLEKPIARIKQTCELAGIADTFDRALPELETFLEAEVARGEVRESRLTFDGLRYLRQLLRAKP' A
#
# COMPACT_ATOMS: atom_id res chain seq x y z
N MET A 1 2.92 -1.05 -25.28
CA MET A 1 3.52 -0.15 -24.28
C MET A 1 3.22 -0.75 -22.92
N VAL A 2 4.23 -1.19 -22.17
CA VAL A 2 4.02 -1.62 -20.78
C VAL A 2 3.86 -0.32 -19.99
N GLN A 3 2.63 0.14 -19.79
CA GLN A 3 2.34 1.13 -18.76
C GLN A 3 2.69 0.43 -17.45
N VAL A 4 3.88 0.70 -16.93
CA VAL A 4 4.24 0.29 -15.58
C VAL A 4 3.20 0.96 -14.68
N ASP A 5 2.37 0.16 -14.04
CA ASP A 5 1.43 0.68 -13.07
C ASP A 5 2.25 1.36 -11.96
N VAL A 6 1.99 2.64 -11.73
CA VAL A 6 2.67 3.45 -10.71
C VAL A 6 2.57 2.79 -9.33
N LEU A 7 1.55 1.95 -9.12
CA LEU A 7 1.29 1.24 -7.88
C LEU A 7 1.93 -0.15 -7.80
N GLU A 8 2.38 -0.75 -8.91
CA GLU A 8 2.94 -2.11 -8.92
C GLU A 8 4.12 -2.25 -7.94
N LYS A 9 5.10 -1.34 -8.04
CA LYS A 9 6.29 -1.37 -7.17
C LYS A 9 5.96 -0.99 -5.72
N PRO A 10 5.20 0.08 -5.42
CA PRO A 10 4.76 0.36 -4.06
C PRO A 10 4.04 -0.81 -3.39
N ILE A 11 3.07 -1.41 -4.07
CA ILE A 11 2.27 -2.54 -3.54
C ILE A 11 3.19 -3.73 -3.24
N ALA A 12 4.10 -4.07 -4.16
CA ALA A 12 5.06 -5.15 -3.94
C ALA A 12 5.96 -4.91 -2.70
N ARG A 13 6.46 -3.69 -2.51
CA ARG A 13 7.26 -3.33 -1.33
C ARG A 13 6.46 -3.35 -0.03
N ILE A 14 5.22 -2.87 -0.06
CA ILE A 14 4.32 -2.92 1.09
C ILE A 14 4.07 -4.38 1.48
N LYS A 15 3.74 -5.23 0.50
CA LYS A 15 3.56 -6.68 0.71
C LYS A 15 4.77 -7.32 1.36
N GLN A 16 5.97 -7.12 0.79
CA GLN A 16 7.21 -7.66 1.36
C GLN A 16 7.43 -7.20 2.81
N THR A 17 7.12 -5.94 3.12
CA THR A 17 7.24 -5.41 4.47
C THR A 17 6.23 -6.07 5.43
N CYS A 18 5.00 -6.29 4.98
CA CYS A 18 3.97 -6.99 5.74
C CYS A 18 4.31 -8.47 5.97
N GLU A 19 4.91 -9.14 4.99
CA GLU A 19 5.42 -10.51 5.12
C GLU A 19 6.53 -10.60 6.17
N LEU A 20 7.51 -9.69 6.12
CA LEU A 20 8.60 -9.61 7.11
C LEU A 20 8.10 -9.31 8.52
N ALA A 21 6.98 -8.60 8.65
CA ALA A 21 6.34 -8.29 9.93
C ALA A 21 5.36 -9.38 10.40
N GLY A 22 5.17 -10.48 9.64
CA GLY A 22 4.26 -11.57 10.01
C GLY A 22 2.78 -11.20 9.93
N ILE A 23 2.43 -10.17 9.15
CA ILE A 23 1.06 -9.66 8.99
C ILE A 23 0.55 -9.77 7.55
N ALA A 24 1.06 -10.75 6.79
CA ALA A 24 0.66 -10.99 5.38
C ALA A 24 -0.86 -11.15 5.23
N ASP A 25 -1.52 -11.90 6.11
CA ASP A 25 -2.99 -12.06 6.10
C ASP A 25 -3.74 -10.74 6.27
N THR A 26 -3.17 -9.78 7.00
CA THR A 26 -3.77 -8.45 7.15
C THR A 26 -3.63 -7.67 5.85
N PHE A 27 -2.45 -7.73 5.22
CA PHE A 27 -2.22 -7.12 3.93
C PHE A 27 -3.21 -7.65 2.88
N ASP A 28 -3.35 -8.96 2.75
CA ASP A 28 -4.25 -9.56 1.74
C ASP A 28 -5.71 -9.14 1.95
N ARG A 29 -6.15 -9.02 3.21
CA ARG A 29 -7.51 -8.55 3.54
C ARG A 29 -7.73 -7.06 3.29
N ALA A 30 -6.68 -6.26 3.44
CA ALA A 30 -6.72 -4.80 3.31
C ALA A 30 -6.25 -4.30 1.93
N LEU A 31 -5.90 -5.22 1.01
CA LEU A 31 -5.38 -4.89 -0.31
C LEU A 31 -6.35 -4.00 -1.12
N PRO A 32 -7.67 -4.30 -1.19
CA PRO A 32 -8.59 -3.45 -1.94
C PRO A 32 -8.68 -2.01 -1.39
N GLU A 33 -8.71 -1.85 -0.07
CA GLU A 33 -8.73 -0.53 0.57
C GLU A 33 -7.40 0.21 0.42
N LEU A 34 -6.28 -0.53 0.47
CA LEU A 34 -4.95 0.02 0.23
C LEU A 34 -4.80 0.50 -1.22
N GLU A 35 -5.25 -0.28 -2.21
CA GLU A 35 -5.27 0.11 -3.62
C GLU A 35 -6.08 1.40 -3.82
N THR A 36 -7.31 1.43 -3.29
CA THR A 36 -8.17 2.63 -3.34
C THR A 36 -7.48 3.86 -2.72
N PHE A 37 -6.79 3.68 -1.60
CA PHE A 37 -6.04 4.75 -0.94
C PHE A 37 -4.88 5.26 -1.82
N LEU A 38 -4.10 4.35 -2.39
CA LEU A 38 -2.94 4.70 -3.22
C LEU A 38 -3.36 5.33 -4.55
N GLU A 39 -4.44 4.87 -5.16
CA GLU A 39 -5.03 5.49 -6.36
C GLU A 39 -5.44 6.94 -6.08
N ALA A 40 -5.99 7.23 -4.89
CA ALA A 40 -6.33 8.60 -4.49
C ALA A 40 -5.08 9.48 -4.32
N GLU A 41 -3.96 8.96 -3.83
CA GLU A 41 -2.69 9.68 -3.76
C GLU A 41 -2.11 9.93 -5.17
N VAL A 42 -2.20 8.96 -6.07
CA VAL A 42 -1.80 9.13 -7.48
C VAL A 42 -2.67 10.17 -8.17
N ALA A 43 -3.98 10.17 -7.95
CA ALA A 43 -4.90 11.19 -8.46
C ALA A 43 -4.58 12.60 -7.93
N ARG A 44 -3.94 12.72 -6.75
CA ARG A 44 -3.42 13.99 -6.19
C ARG A 44 -2.06 14.39 -6.77
N GLY A 45 -1.48 13.57 -7.64
CA GLY A 45 -0.20 13.83 -8.32
C GLY A 45 1.00 13.18 -7.66
N GLU A 46 0.82 12.34 -6.63
CA GLU A 46 1.94 11.60 -6.04
C GLU A 46 2.29 10.39 -6.92
N VAL A 47 3.53 10.34 -7.39
CA VAL A 47 4.03 9.25 -8.26
C VAL A 47 5.35 8.66 -7.75
N ARG A 48 5.87 9.17 -6.62
CA ARG A 48 7.12 8.69 -6.04
C ARG A 48 6.86 7.38 -5.32
N GLU A 49 7.47 6.33 -5.84
CA GLU A 49 7.39 4.97 -5.29
C GLU A 49 7.63 4.93 -3.77
N SER A 50 8.65 5.63 -3.29
CA SER A 50 9.01 5.66 -1.86
C SER A 50 7.93 6.33 -1.00
N ARG A 51 7.26 7.36 -1.53
CA ARG A 51 6.21 8.07 -0.82
C ARG A 51 4.93 7.23 -0.74
N LEU A 52 4.52 6.66 -1.87
CA LEU A 52 3.38 5.75 -1.94
C LEU A 52 3.57 4.51 -1.03
N THR A 53 4.78 3.94 -1.02
CA THR A 53 5.12 2.82 -0.11
C THR A 53 4.96 3.23 1.35
N PHE A 54 5.52 4.38 1.74
CA PHE A 54 5.46 4.87 3.12
C PHE A 54 4.03 5.18 3.57
N ASP A 55 3.27 5.89 2.73
CA ASP A 55 1.90 6.28 3.04
C ASP A 55 0.98 5.04 3.10
N GLY A 56 1.18 4.06 2.22
CA GLY A 56 0.48 2.78 2.27
C GLY A 56 0.77 1.97 3.55
N LEU A 57 2.03 1.86 3.98
CA LEU A 57 2.38 1.22 5.26
C LEU A 57 1.78 1.95 6.46
N ARG A 58 1.77 3.29 6.42
CA ARG A 58 1.15 4.11 7.46
C ARG A 58 -0.36 3.87 7.53
N TYR A 59 -1.03 3.78 6.38
CA TYR A 59 -2.45 3.47 6.27
C TYR A 59 -2.77 2.10 6.88
N LEU A 60 -2.04 1.05 6.50
CA LEU A 60 -2.20 -0.30 7.07
C LEU A 60 -2.00 -0.32 8.60
N ARG A 61 -1.00 0.43 9.10
CA ARG A 61 -0.78 0.56 10.54
C ARG A 61 -1.95 1.22 11.26
N GLN A 62 -2.66 2.14 10.62
CA GLN A 62 -3.86 2.76 11.18
C GLN A 62 -5.03 1.76 11.20
N LEU A 63 -5.22 0.98 10.14
CA LEU A 63 -6.24 -0.08 10.10
C LEU A 63 -6.03 -1.12 11.20
N LEU A 64 -4.79 -1.54 11.44
CA LEU A 64 -4.43 -2.47 12.52
C LEU A 64 -4.75 -1.92 13.91
N ARG A 65 -4.65 -0.61 14.11
CA ARG A 65 -4.93 0.07 15.39
C ARG A 65 -6.40 0.39 15.59
N ALA A 66 -7.17 0.48 14.50
CA ALA A 66 -8.59 0.80 14.53
C ALA A 66 -9.48 -0.44 14.75
N LYS A 67 -8.90 -1.65 14.77
CA LYS A 67 -9.63 -2.88 15.04
C LYS A 67 -9.78 -3.05 16.57
N PRO A 68 -11.02 -3.18 17.10
CA PRO A 68 -11.28 -3.33 18.53
C PRO A 68 -10.75 -4.64 19.10
#